data_AF-A0A3D1CN18-F1
#
_entry.id   AF-A0A3D1CN18-F1
#
_cell.length_a   1.000
_cell.length_b   1.000
_cell.length_c   1.000
_cell.angle_alpha   90.00
_cell.angle_beta   90.00
_cell.angle_gamma   90.00
#
_symmetry.space_group_name_H-M   'P 1'
#
loop_
_entity.id
_entity.type
_entity.pdbx_description
1 polymer ?
#
loop_
_entity_poly.entity_id
_entity_poly.type
_entity_poly.pdbx_seq_one_letter_code
_entity_poly.pdbx_strand_id
1 'polypeptide(L)'
;MRKLSPFILALALSPFVQAEPVSEVSPVGKIDGMVSLPVTGMKAVESNNRIIFMSDSGRFVIDGTLYDAWSKKPLTSLEEIREAGNTLDLSRLGLKM
;
A
#
# COMPACT_ATOMS: atom_id res chain seq x y z
N MET A 1 42.94 -56.56 -6.86
CA MET A 1 42.57 -55.68 -5.72
C MET A 1 42.79 -54.23 -6.14
N ARG A 2 41.75 -53.53 -6.60
CA ARG A 2 41.80 -52.10 -6.96
C ARG A 2 40.74 -51.38 -6.13
N LYS A 3 41.19 -50.43 -5.30
CA LYS A 3 40.39 -49.77 -4.26
C LYS A 3 39.40 -48.81 -4.90
N LEU A 4 38.12 -48.95 -4.57
CA LEU A 4 37.04 -48.02 -4.91
C LEU A 4 37.13 -46.81 -3.96
N SER A 5 37.25 -45.61 -4.54
CA SER A 5 37.23 -44.34 -3.82
C SER A 5 35.77 -43.90 -3.61
N PRO A 6 35.35 -43.47 -2.41
CA PRO A 6 34.03 -42.91 -2.23
C PRO A 6 34.08 -41.40 -2.53
N PHE A 7 33.45 -41.01 -3.64
CA PHE A 7 33.16 -39.61 -3.92
C PHE A 7 32.02 -39.18 -3.00
N ILE A 8 32.34 -38.44 -1.93
CA ILE A 8 31.34 -37.90 -1.00
C ILE A 8 30.59 -36.77 -1.72
N LEU A 9 29.31 -37.01 -2.00
CA LEU A 9 28.38 -36.02 -2.53
C LEU A 9 27.99 -35.06 -1.38
N ALA A 10 28.65 -33.90 -1.32
CA ALA A 10 28.26 -32.83 -0.41
C ALA A 10 26.96 -32.18 -0.91
N LEU A 11 25.84 -32.57 -0.30
CA LEU A 11 24.52 -31.98 -0.50
C LEU A 11 24.53 -30.57 0.13
N ALA A 12 24.54 -29.54 -0.72
CA ALA A 12 24.52 -28.14 -0.29
C ALA A 12 23.20 -27.83 0.44
N LEU A 13 23.29 -27.50 1.74
CA LEU A 13 22.20 -26.86 2.47
C LEU A 13 22.10 -25.41 2.02
N SER A 14 21.16 -25.12 1.13
CA SER A 14 20.73 -23.74 0.86
C SER A 14 19.84 -23.26 2.02
N PRO A 15 20.02 -22.02 2.52
CA PRO A 15 19.09 -21.45 3.48
C PRO A 15 17.76 -21.19 2.76
N PHE A 16 16.71 -21.87 3.24
CA PHE A 16 15.34 -21.57 2.85
C PHE A 16 15.02 -20.19 3.44
N VAL A 17 15.05 -19.14 2.61
CA VAL A 17 14.58 -17.81 3.01
C VAL A 17 13.07 -17.91 3.19
N GLN A 18 12.65 -18.02 4.44
CA GLN A 18 11.25 -18.09 4.81
C GLN A 18 10.69 -16.66 4.70
N ALA A 19 9.87 -16.41 3.67
CA ALA A 19 9.19 -15.13 3.52
C ALA A 19 8.22 -14.95 4.69
N GLU A 20 8.46 -13.96 5.54
CA GLU A 20 7.52 -13.65 6.62
C GLU A 20 6.22 -13.08 6.04
N PRO A 21 5.06 -13.52 6.58
CA PRO A 21 3.78 -13.02 6.12
C PRO A 21 3.67 -11.52 6.42
N VAL A 22 3.56 -10.73 5.36
CA VAL A 22 3.31 -9.29 5.45
C VAL A 22 1.97 -9.10 6.15
N SER A 23 2.01 -8.72 7.43
CA SER A 23 0.81 -8.45 8.21
C SER A 23 0.05 -7.29 7.58
N GLU A 24 -1.23 -7.49 7.34
CA GLU A 24 -2.15 -6.48 6.78
C GLU A 24 -2.41 -5.40 7.84
N VAL A 25 -1.55 -4.38 7.87
CA VAL A 25 -1.71 -3.25 8.80
C VAL A 25 -2.88 -2.40 8.32
N SER A 26 -3.99 -2.45 9.06
CA SER A 26 -5.07 -1.46 8.91
C SER A 26 -4.52 -0.08 9.30
N PRO A 27 -4.59 0.94 8.42
CA PRO A 27 -3.93 2.22 8.66
C PRO A 27 -4.46 3.00 9.87
N VAL A 28 -5.62 2.62 10.42
CA VAL A 28 -6.34 3.39 11.45
C VAL A 28 -6.30 2.76 12.85
N GLY A 29 -5.71 1.56 13.05
CA GLY A 29 -5.60 0.96 14.39
C GLY A 29 -6.95 0.84 15.14
N LYS A 30 -6.94 1.01 16.47
CA LYS A 30 -8.16 1.02 17.31
C LYS A 30 -8.85 2.39 17.20
N ILE A 31 -10.16 2.40 16.95
CA ILE A 31 -10.98 3.61 16.83
C ILE A 31 -11.72 3.89 18.14
N ASP A 32 -11.45 5.05 18.76
CA ASP A 32 -12.09 5.47 20.02
C ASP A 32 -13.29 6.44 19.80
N GLY A 33 -13.44 7.03 18.61
CA GLY A 33 -14.55 7.93 18.28
C GLY A 33 -14.56 8.37 16.81
N MET A 34 -15.72 8.82 16.33
CA MET A 34 -15.91 9.28 14.94
C MET A 34 -16.82 10.50 14.88
N VAL A 35 -16.51 11.44 13.98
CA VAL A 35 -17.35 12.60 13.66
C VAL A 35 -17.39 12.83 12.16
N SER A 36 -18.57 13.12 11.62
CA SER A 36 -18.72 13.48 10.21
C SER A 36 -18.27 14.91 10.00
N LEU A 37 -17.33 15.10 9.09
CA LEU A 37 -16.91 16.44 8.67
C LEU A 37 -17.94 17.02 7.68
N PRO A 38 -18.27 18.32 7.77
CA PRO A 38 -19.17 18.98 6.84
C PRO A 38 -18.44 19.32 5.53
N VAL A 39 -18.05 18.29 4.79
CA VAL A 39 -17.34 18.38 3.49
C VAL A 39 -18.11 17.60 2.43
N THR A 40 -18.36 18.26 1.29
CA THR A 40 -19.01 17.65 0.12
C THR A 40 -18.01 16.96 -0.80
N GLY A 41 -16.76 17.40 -0.76
CA GLY A 41 -15.67 16.93 -1.59
C GLY A 41 -14.34 17.50 -1.12
N MET A 42 -13.28 16.87 -1.59
CA MET A 42 -11.89 17.22 -1.29
C MET A 42 -11.12 17.33 -2.62
N LYS A 43 -10.14 18.24 -2.66
CA LYS A 43 -9.20 18.41 -3.76
C LYS A 43 -7.79 18.15 -3.25
N ALA A 44 -7.00 17.39 -4.01
CA ALA A 44 -5.56 17.35 -3.83
C ALA A 44 -4.94 18.57 -4.53
N VAL A 45 -4.10 19.30 -3.82
CA VAL A 45 -3.41 20.50 -4.31
C VAL A 45 -1.92 20.30 -4.13
N GLU A 46 -1.16 20.46 -5.20
CA GLU A 46 0.30 20.45 -5.14
C GLU A 46 0.82 21.88 -4.93
N SER A 47 1.69 22.06 -3.94
CA SER A 47 2.34 23.33 -3.63
C SER A 47 3.71 23.04 -3.04
N ASN A 48 4.77 23.72 -3.48
CA ASN A 48 6.13 23.53 -2.93
C ASN A 48 6.56 22.04 -2.82
N ASN A 49 6.32 21.25 -3.88
CA ASN A 49 6.64 19.82 -3.94
C ASN A 49 5.98 18.96 -2.85
N ARG A 50 4.86 19.40 -2.28
CA ARG A 50 4.03 18.63 -1.35
C ARG A 50 2.57 18.67 -1.79
N ILE A 51 1.85 17.61 -1.45
CA ILE A 51 0.41 17.51 -1.68
C ILE A 51 -0.31 17.83 -0.37
N ILE A 52 -1.29 18.73 -0.44
CA ILE A 52 -2.23 19.02 0.63
C ILE A 52 -3.65 18.72 0.15
N PHE A 53 -4.56 18.41 1.08
CA PHE A 53 -5.95 18.12 0.75
C PHE A 53 -6.84 19.22 1.27
N MET A 54 -7.62 19.83 0.38
CA MET A 54 -8.47 20.96 0.72
C MET A 54 -9.92 20.61 0.44
N SER A 55 -10.82 20.93 1.37
CA SER A 55 -12.27 20.83 1.13
C SER A 55 -12.69 21.75 -0.03
N ASP A 56 -13.73 21.40 -0.76
CA ASP A 56 -14.23 22.24 -1.87
C ASP A 56 -14.56 23.69 -1.48
N SER A 57 -15.00 23.90 -0.23
CA SER A 57 -15.28 25.25 0.31
C SER A 57 -14.03 26.03 0.70
N GLY A 58 -12.85 25.40 0.67
CA GLY A 58 -11.60 25.96 1.19
C GLY A 58 -11.53 26.07 2.72
N ARG A 59 -12.58 25.70 3.46
CA ARG A 59 -12.65 25.88 4.91
C ARG A 59 -11.70 24.97 5.68
N PHE A 60 -11.47 23.77 5.17
CA PHE A 60 -10.62 22.76 5.81
C PHE A 60 -9.45 22.40 4.91
N VAL A 61 -8.27 22.33 5.51
CA VAL A 61 -7.03 21.84 4.89
C VAL A 61 -6.51 20.71 5.76
N ILE A 62 -6.20 19.58 5.14
CA ILE A 62 -5.56 18.42 5.73
C ILE A 62 -4.16 18.32 5.14
N ASP A 63 -3.17 18.37 6.02
CA ASP A 63 -1.76 18.19 5.69
C ASP A 63 -1.32 16.82 6.18
N GLY A 64 -1.06 15.89 5.26
CA GLY A 64 -0.79 14.49 5.60
C GLY A 64 -0.68 13.60 4.37
N THR A 65 -0.68 12.29 4.60
CA THR A 65 -0.59 11.29 3.53
C THR A 65 -1.98 10.74 3.20
N LEU A 66 -2.30 10.63 1.91
CA LEU A 66 -3.47 9.90 1.47
C LEU A 66 -3.12 8.43 1.29
N TYR A 67 -3.89 7.55 1.92
CA TYR A 67 -3.74 6.12 1.80
C TYR A 67 -4.97 5.54 1.10
N ASP A 68 -4.75 4.84 -0.01
CA ASP A 68 -5.80 4.07 -0.67
C ASP A 68 -6.02 2.76 0.11
N ALA A 69 -7.14 2.69 0.84
CA ALA A 69 -7.50 1.53 1.64
C ALA A 69 -7.83 0.28 0.80
N TRP A 70 -8.22 0.45 -0.47
CA TRP A 70 -8.54 -0.66 -1.36
C TRP A 70 -7.29 -1.22 -2.01
N SER A 71 -6.44 -0.35 -2.55
CA SER A 71 -5.16 -0.75 -3.15
C SER A 71 -4.05 -1.02 -2.12
N LYS A 72 -4.30 -0.72 -0.83
CA LYS A 72 -3.36 -0.86 0.29
C LYS A 72 -2.02 -0.16 0.03
N LYS A 73 -2.06 1.05 -0.53
CA LYS A 73 -0.85 1.84 -0.83
C LYS A 73 -1.03 3.32 -0.50
N PRO A 74 0.04 4.02 -0.06
CA PRO A 74 0.03 5.47 -0.04
C PRO A 74 -0.02 6.03 -1.47
N LEU A 75 -0.69 7.17 -1.63
CA LEU A 75 -0.72 7.94 -2.88
C LEU A 75 0.13 9.19 -2.67
N THR A 76 1.15 9.33 -3.51
CA THR A 76 2.23 10.33 -3.32
C THR A 76 2.30 11.36 -4.44
N SER A 77 1.58 11.15 -5.54
CA SER A 77 1.51 12.07 -6.68
C SER A 77 0.07 12.41 -7.05
N LEU A 78 -0.14 13.57 -7.68
CA LEU A 78 -1.46 13.95 -8.21
C LEU A 78 -1.97 12.96 -9.26
N GLU A 79 -1.08 12.31 -10.00
CA GLU A 79 -1.47 11.34 -11.03
C GLU A 79 -1.98 10.05 -10.40
N GLU A 80 -1.29 9.51 -9.39
CA GLU A 80 -1.78 8.35 -8.64
C GLU A 80 -3.16 8.61 -8.00
N ILE A 81 -3.38 9.82 -7.49
CA ILE A 81 -4.67 10.23 -6.91
C ILE A 81 -5.76 10.28 -7.98
N ARG A 82 -5.44 10.82 -9.16
CA ARG A 82 -6.37 10.87 -10.29
C ARG A 82 -6.72 9.47 -10.78
N GLU A 83 -5.72 8.61 -10.91
CA GLU A 83 -5.91 7.22 -11.35
C GLU A 83 -6.81 6.47 -10.36
N ALA A 84 -6.51 6.55 -9.05
CA ALA A 84 -7.30 5.90 -8.01
C ALA A 84 -8.76 6.39 -7.96
N GLY A 85 -9.01 7.67 -8.29
CA GLY A 85 -10.37 8.23 -8.32
C GLY A 85 -11.19 7.86 -9.56
N ASN A 86 -10.53 7.47 -10.66
CA ASN A 86 -11.19 7.22 -11.95
C ASN A 86 -11.11 5.77 -12.42
N THR A 87 -10.22 4.97 -11.84
CA THR A 87 -9.93 3.60 -12.27
C THR A 87 -10.13 2.65 -11.10
N LEU A 88 -10.80 1.53 -11.37
CA LEU A 88 -10.95 0.44 -10.41
C LEU A 88 -10.20 -0.79 -10.91
N ASP A 89 -9.11 -1.16 -10.22
CA ASP A 89 -8.37 -2.40 -10.52
C ASP A 89 -9.13 -3.61 -9.93
N LEU A 90 -10.06 -4.15 -10.74
CA LEU A 90 -10.90 -5.31 -10.37
C LEU A 90 -10.08 -6.55 -10.01
N SER A 91 -8.87 -6.69 -10.58
CA SER A 91 -7.95 -7.79 -10.31
C SER A 91 -7.56 -7.88 -8.83
N ARG A 92 -7.44 -6.71 -8.17
CA ARG A 92 -7.06 -6.60 -6.75
C ARG A 92 -8.24 -6.78 -5.80
N LEU A 93 -9.46 -6.69 -6.29
CA LEU A 93 -10.69 -6.92 -5.52
C LEU A 93 -11.07 -8.41 -5.44
N GLY A 94 -10.24 -9.31 -5.98
CA GLY A 94 -10.53 -10.74 -6.00
C GLY A 94 -11.68 -11.12 -6.95
N LEU A 95 -12.09 -10.18 -7.81
CA LEU A 95 -13.11 -10.43 -8.83
C LEU A 95 -12.42 -11.05 -10.05
N LYS A 96 -12.57 -12.37 -10.23
CA LYS A 96 -12.23 -13.02 -11.49
C LYS A 96 -13.24 -12.58 -12.55
N MET A 97 -12.75 -11.98 -13.64
CA MET A 97 -13.50 -11.92 -14.89
C MET A 97 -13.45 -13.26 -15.60
#